data_AF-A0A1M3HD57-F1
#
_entry.id   AF-A0A1M3HD57-F1
#
_cell.length_a   1.000
_cell.length_b   1.000
_cell.length_c   1.000
_cell.angle_alpha   90.00
_cell.angle_beta   90.00
_cell.angle_gamma   90.00
#
_symmetry.space_group_name_H-M   'P 1'
#
loop_
_entity.id
_entity.type
_entity.pdbx_description
1 polymer ?
#
loop_
_entity_poly.entity_id
_entity_poly.type
_entity_poly.pdbx_seq_one_letter_code
_entity_poly.pdbx_strand_id
1 'polypeptide(L)'
;MILIVDDKPEDIFSLKTILELHSFPADTALSGEEALKKILRHSYALIILDVQMSGMDRFEVADIPILFLTAARTDKKFITKGYPSGGMDYITKPVDPDILLEKVKTFYRLYEQNRELDRIHASLRSEIELRKKVEGELQEAMRKKDEFISIASHELKTPLTSIKAYVQLLERDIGPADPARIYVERTLAQVQKLNSLIVDLLDLSGKATI
;
A
#
# COMPACT_ATOMS: atom_id res chain seq x y z
N MET A 1 23.12 10.24 5.77
CA MET A 1 24.15 11.26 6.13
C MET A 1 23.82 11.82 7.50
N ILE A 2 24.82 12.22 8.27
CA ILE A 2 24.67 12.83 9.59
C ILE A 2 25.01 14.31 9.47
N LEU A 3 24.25 15.19 10.12
CA LEU A 3 24.55 16.62 10.18
C LEU A 3 25.12 16.97 11.55
N ILE A 4 26.34 17.49 11.59
CA ILE A 4 26.97 18.02 12.82
C ILE A 4 26.75 19.53 12.85
N VAL A 5 26.26 20.04 13.97
CA VAL A 5 25.98 21.47 14.15
C VAL A 5 26.62 21.95 15.45
N ASP A 6 27.69 22.74 15.32
CA ASP A 6 28.47 23.28 16.44
C ASP A 6 29.10 24.61 16.00
N ASP A 7 29.24 25.60 16.88
CA ASP A 7 29.86 26.90 16.55
C ASP A 7 31.39 26.86 16.55
N LYS A 8 31.99 25.78 17.08
CA LYS A 8 33.44 25.60 17.17
C LYS A 8 33.94 24.66 16.06
N PRO A 9 34.79 25.16 15.14
CA PRO A 9 35.38 24.34 14.08
C PRO A 9 36.16 23.13 14.62
N GLU A 10 36.77 23.23 15.80
CA GLU A 10 37.54 22.14 16.42
C GLU A 10 36.64 20.96 16.82
N ASP A 11 35.47 21.25 17.40
CA ASP A 11 34.49 20.24 17.81
C ASP A 11 33.91 19.55 16.55
N ILE A 12 33.58 20.33 15.51
CA ILE A 12 33.17 19.80 14.21
C ILE A 12 34.22 18.85 13.64
N PHE A 13 35.49 19.28 13.59
CA PHE A 13 36.57 18.48 13.00
C PHE A 13 36.77 17.15 13.73
N SER A 14 36.75 17.19 15.07
CA SER A 14 36.86 16.00 15.91
C SER A 14 35.72 15.00 15.65
N LEU A 15 34.46 15.47 15.72
CA LEU A 15 33.28 14.64 15.50
C LEU A 15 33.23 14.08 14.08
N LYS A 16 33.50 14.91 13.08
CA LYS A 16 33.53 14.50 11.68
C LYS A 16 34.55 13.38 11.45
N THR A 17 35.75 13.53 12.01
CA THR A 17 36.81 12.52 11.90
C THR A 17 36.37 11.18 12.50
N ILE A 18 35.76 11.20 13.69
CA ILE A 18 35.25 9.99 14.34
C ILE A 18 34.19 9.31 13.47
N LEU A 19 33.24 10.06 12.93
CA LEU A 19 32.15 9.50 12.11
C LEU A 19 32.65 8.94 10.78
N GLU A 20 33.48 9.70 10.05
CA GLU A 20 33.98 9.30 8.74
C GLU A 20 34.91 8.09 8.83
N LEU A 21 35.73 7.99 9.89
CA LEU A 21 36.56 6.82 10.16
C LEU A 21 35.72 5.54 10.33
N HIS A 22 34.50 5.68 10.85
CA HIS A 22 33.55 4.58 11.03
C HIS A 22 32.52 4.47 9.90
N SER A 23 32.84 5.03 8.73
CA SER A 23 32.01 4.96 7.51
C SER A 23 30.62 5.60 7.64
N PHE A 24 30.46 6.57 8.54
CA PHE A 24 29.27 7.42 8.60
C PHE A 24 29.51 8.74 7.88
N PRO A 25 28.85 8.99 6.72
CA PRO A 25 29.00 10.26 6.01
C PRO A 25 28.49 11.42 6.85
N ALA A 26 29.34 12.42 7.05
CA ALA A 26 29.05 13.58 7.88
C ALA A 26 29.11 14.89 7.10
N ASP A 27 28.06 15.68 7.23
CA ASP A 27 27.99 17.08 6.83
C ASP A 27 28.05 17.96 8.09
N THR A 28 28.35 19.24 7.93
CA THR A 28 28.70 20.13 9.04
C THR A 28 28.04 21.49 8.88
N ALA A 29 27.59 22.13 9.94
CA ALA A 29 27.11 23.51 9.92
C ALA A 29 27.64 24.27 11.12
N LEU A 30 28.04 25.53 10.91
CA LEU A 30 28.55 26.41 11.98
C LEU A 30 27.44 27.21 12.67
N SER A 31 26.21 27.13 12.16
CA SER A 31 25.06 27.85 12.68
C SER A 31 23.75 27.08 12.40
N GLY A 32 22.71 27.38 13.18
CA GLY A 32 21.40 26.76 12.99
C GLY A 32 20.72 27.19 11.70
N GLU A 33 20.97 28.41 11.25
CA GLU A 33 20.50 28.90 9.95
C GLU A 33 21.11 28.11 8.80
N GLU A 34 22.43 27.86 8.87
CA GLU A 34 23.11 27.02 7.89
C GLU A 34 22.58 25.58 7.93
N ALA A 35 22.40 25.01 9.12
CA ALA A 35 21.84 23.68 9.29
C ALA A 35 20.45 23.57 8.65
N LEU A 36 19.55 24.54 8.88
CA LEU A 36 18.22 24.53 8.28
C LEU A 36 18.26 24.62 6.75
N LYS A 37 19.12 25.48 6.19
CA LYS A 37 19.32 25.58 4.73
C LYS A 37 19.77 24.25 4.13
N LYS A 38 20.57 23.48 4.87
CA LYS A 38 21.04 22.15 4.45
C LYS A 38 19.96 21.09 4.57
N ILE A 39 19.20 21.06 5.66
CA ILE A 39 18.09 20.13 5.89
C ILE A 39 17.01 20.24 4.80
N LEU A 40 16.75 21.44 4.29
CA LEU A 40 15.80 21.64 3.20
C LEU A 40 16.27 21.08 1.85
N ARG A 41 17.57 20.81 1.69
CA ARG A 41 18.18 20.36 0.42
C ARG A 41 18.63 18.91 0.45
N HIS A 42 18.86 18.37 1.65
CA HIS A 42 19.47 17.06 1.85
C HIS A 42 18.72 16.29 2.93
N SER A 43 18.66 14.96 2.78
CA SER A 43 18.08 14.07 3.79
C SER A 43 19.14 13.62 4.78
N TYR A 44 18.86 13.82 6.08
CA TYR A 44 19.73 13.41 7.17
C TYR A 44 19.07 12.29 7.99
N ALA A 45 19.88 11.34 8.42
CA ALA A 45 19.46 10.25 9.30
C ALA A 45 19.49 10.66 10.78
N LEU A 46 20.34 11.62 11.11
CA LEU A 46 20.59 12.11 12.47
C LEU A 46 21.19 13.51 12.40
N ILE A 47 20.81 14.35 13.35
CA ILE A 47 21.47 15.64 13.61
C ILE A 47 22.18 15.56 14.96
N ILE A 48 23.44 15.94 15.01
CA ILE A 48 24.20 16.13 16.25
C ILE A 48 24.31 17.63 16.50
N LEU A 49 23.81 18.10 17.64
CA LEU A 49 23.64 19.52 17.91
C LEU A 49 24.24 19.95 19.25
N ASP A 50 25.10 20.97 19.25
CA ASP A 50 25.55 21.62 20.49
C ASP A 50 24.45 22.50 21.11
N VAL A 51 24.14 22.24 22.37
CA VAL A 51 23.17 23.00 23.18
C VAL A 51 23.74 24.36 23.60
N GLN A 52 25.06 24.55 23.58
CA GLN A 52 25.68 25.82 24.00
C GLN A 52 25.52 26.95 22.97
N MET A 53 25.08 26.64 21.74
CA MET A 53 24.84 27.64 20.70
C MET A 53 23.60 28.48 21.02
N SER A 54 23.78 29.80 21.17
CA SER A 54 22.65 30.71 21.38
C SER A 54 21.79 30.79 20.11
N GLY A 55 20.50 30.46 20.24
CA GLY A 55 19.51 30.62 19.18
C GLY A 55 18.96 29.33 18.56
N MET A 56 19.52 28.15 18.88
CA MET A 56 19.06 26.87 18.30
C MET A 56 17.99 26.10 19.11
N ASP A 57 17.59 26.62 20.28
CA ASP A 57 16.62 26.00 21.20
C ASP A 57 15.19 25.83 20.67
N ARG A 58 14.87 26.31 19.46
CA ARG A 58 13.49 26.32 18.91
C ARG A 58 13.34 25.65 17.55
N PHE A 59 14.36 24.94 17.07
CA PHE A 59 14.22 24.25 15.78
C PHE A 59 13.42 22.97 15.99
N GLU A 60 12.12 23.06 15.72
CA GLU A 60 11.26 21.92 15.38
C GLU A 60 11.71 21.38 14.01
N VAL A 61 12.89 20.76 13.97
CA VAL A 61 13.34 20.05 12.78
C VAL A 61 12.48 18.80 12.69
N ALA A 62 11.42 18.88 11.88
CA ALA A 62 10.44 17.83 11.70
C ALA A 62 11.09 16.47 11.43
N ASP A 63 10.67 15.47 12.20
CA ASP A 63 10.92 14.02 12.07
C ASP A 63 12.37 13.52 11.95
N ILE A 64 13.38 14.38 12.03
CA ILE A 64 14.79 13.95 12.08
C ILE A 64 15.22 13.81 13.54
N PRO A 65 15.76 12.65 13.96
CA PRO A 65 16.29 12.48 15.31
C PRO A 65 17.42 13.47 15.60
N ILE A 66 17.46 13.98 16.84
CA ILE A 66 18.45 14.94 17.29
C ILE A 66 19.22 14.36 18.49
N LEU A 67 20.54 14.34 18.38
CA LEU A 67 21.48 13.95 19.42
C LEU A 67 22.18 15.21 19.96
N PHE A 68 21.82 15.61 21.17
CA PHE A 68 22.34 16.82 21.79
C PHE A 68 23.72 16.61 22.43
N LEU A 69 24.62 17.57 22.25
CA LEU A 69 25.87 17.66 22.99
C LEU A 69 25.70 18.69 24.12
N THR A 70 25.91 18.26 25.37
CA THR A 70 25.71 19.11 26.55
C THR A 70 26.95 19.16 27.43
N ALA A 71 27.23 20.28 28.10
CA ALA A 71 28.23 20.31 29.16
C ALA A 71 27.69 19.59 30.41
N ALA A 72 28.56 18.89 31.15
CA ALA A 72 28.22 18.06 32.32
C ALA A 72 27.74 18.83 33.58
N ARG A 73 27.38 20.12 33.46
CA ARG A 73 26.94 20.98 34.58
C ARG A 73 25.68 21.78 34.28
N THR A 74 25.06 21.60 33.12
CA THR A 74 23.90 22.42 32.67
C THR A 74 22.55 21.73 32.96
N ASP A 75 22.59 20.79 33.91
CA ASP A 75 21.87 19.51 33.92
C ASP A 75 20.39 19.52 34.36
N LYS A 76 19.70 20.67 34.47
CA LYS A 76 18.30 20.65 34.95
C LYS A 76 17.32 21.53 34.20
N LYS A 77 17.73 22.37 33.26
CA LYS A 77 16.76 23.20 32.51
C LYS A 77 16.39 22.64 31.14
N PHE A 78 17.31 21.94 30.49
CA PHE A 78 17.05 21.28 29.21
C PHE A 78 16.41 19.90 29.39
N ILE A 79 16.83 19.14 30.40
CA ILE A 79 16.25 17.83 30.76
C ILE A 79 14.78 17.95 31.21
N THR A 80 14.43 19.03 31.92
CA THR A 80 13.09 19.23 32.51
C THR A 80 12.11 19.89 31.55
N LYS A 81 12.57 20.41 30.40
CA LYS A 81 11.69 21.07 29.44
C LYS A 81 10.93 20.12 28.52
N GLY A 82 11.09 18.80 28.68
CA GLY A 82 10.19 17.79 28.13
C GLY A 82 9.73 18.12 26.72
N TYR A 83 10.67 18.32 25.81
CA TYR A 83 10.28 18.57 24.42
C TYR A 83 9.57 17.29 23.93
N PRO A 84 8.32 17.37 23.42
CA PRO A 84 7.50 16.18 23.23
C PRO A 84 7.86 15.35 21.99
N SER A 85 8.94 15.67 21.26
CA SER A 85 9.32 14.97 20.03
C SER A 85 10.12 13.69 20.36
N GLY A 86 9.55 12.55 20.03
CA GLY A 86 9.97 11.19 20.43
C GLY A 86 11.29 10.66 19.84
N GLY A 87 12.33 11.48 19.74
CA GLY A 87 13.61 11.09 19.13
C GLY A 87 14.84 11.86 19.63
N MET A 88 14.80 12.42 20.85
CA MET A 88 15.92 13.19 21.40
C MET A 88 16.73 12.39 22.42
N ASP A 89 18.05 12.34 22.22
CA ASP A 89 19.02 11.73 23.12
C ASP A 89 20.19 12.73 23.34
N TYR A 90 21.05 12.51 24.32
CA TYR A 90 22.15 13.42 24.66
C TYR A 90 23.48 12.70 24.94
N ILE A 91 24.57 13.44 24.74
CA ILE A 91 25.94 13.08 25.11
C ILE A 91 26.56 14.26 25.86
N THR A 92 27.20 13.97 26.98
CA THR A 92 27.97 14.96 27.75
C THR A 92 29.34 15.21 27.10
N LYS A 93 29.76 16.48 26.99
CA LYS A 93 31.15 16.87 26.64
C LYS A 93 32.08 16.66 27.87
N PRO A 94 33.33 16.17 27.70
CA PRO A 94 33.95 15.77 26.44
C PRO A 94 33.32 14.49 25.87
N VAL A 95 33.15 14.47 24.54
CA VAL A 95 32.46 13.37 23.86
C VAL A 95 33.30 12.11 23.92
N ASP A 96 32.75 11.05 24.52
CA ASP A 96 33.30 9.70 24.45
C ASP A 96 33.00 9.10 23.05
N PRO A 97 34.02 8.74 22.26
CA PRO A 97 33.84 8.20 20.91
C PRO A 97 32.98 6.92 20.88
N ASP A 98 33.12 6.05 21.88
CA ASP A 98 32.39 4.78 21.92
C ASP A 98 30.89 5.03 22.16
N ILE A 99 30.57 5.94 23.09
CA ILE A 99 29.19 6.35 23.36
C ILE A 99 28.56 7.03 22.14
N LEU A 100 29.31 7.92 21.47
CA LEU A 100 28.85 8.58 20.25
C LEU A 100 28.51 7.57 19.17
N LEU A 101 29.42 6.63 18.90
CA LEU A 101 29.25 5.65 17.84
C LEU A 101 28.07 4.71 18.11
N GLU A 102 27.88 4.26 19.35
CA GLU A 102 26.74 3.41 19.73
C GLU A 102 25.39 4.12 19.51
N LYS A 103 25.29 5.40 19.91
CA LYS A 103 24.08 6.21 19.68
C LYS A 103 23.86 6.45 18.19
N VAL A 104 24.91 6.85 17.47
CA VAL A 104 24.85 7.08 16.02
C VAL A 104 24.41 5.82 15.27
N LYS A 105 25.00 4.66 15.56
CA LYS A 105 24.61 3.37 14.97
C LYS A 105 23.13 3.07 15.23
N THR A 106 22.65 3.36 16.43
CA THR A 106 21.25 3.11 16.81
C THR A 106 20.29 3.99 16.02
N PHE A 107 20.54 5.30 15.96
CA PHE A 107 19.70 6.21 15.17
C PHE A 107 19.76 5.92 13.67
N TYR A 108 20.95 5.62 13.14
CA TYR A 108 21.11 5.29 11.73
C TYR A 108 20.35 4.01 11.35
N ARG A 109 20.41 2.99 12.21
CA ARG A 109 19.64 1.75 12.05
C ARG A 109 18.14 2.02 12.05
N LEU A 110 17.64 2.81 13.00
CA LEU A 110 16.22 3.19 13.07
C LEU A 110 15.78 3.96 11.82
N TYR A 111 16.61 4.88 11.33
CA TYR A 111 16.34 5.63 10.10
C TYR A 111 16.18 4.70 8.89
N GLU A 112 17.12 3.77 8.68
CA GLU A 112 17.04 2.83 7.56
C GLU A 112 15.83 1.89 7.70
N GLN A 113 15.51 1.44 8.92
CA GLN A 113 14.33 0.61 9.18
C GLN A 113 13.03 1.34 8.85
N ASN A 114 12.87 2.59 9.28
CA ASN A 114 11.68 3.40 8.98
C ASN A 114 11.54 3.64 7.48
N ARG A 115 12.65 3.98 6.81
CA ARG A 115 12.66 4.21 5.37
C ARG A 115 12.30 2.96 4.56
N GLU A 116 12.74 1.79 5.02
CA GLU A 116 12.35 0.52 4.38
C GLU A 116 10.88 0.19 4.64
N LEU A 117 10.39 0.43 5.85
CA LEU A 117 8.98 0.26 6.18
C LEU A 117 8.08 1.16 5.31
N ASP A 118 8.46 2.41 5.11
CA ASP A 118 7.74 3.35 4.26
C ASP A 118 7.70 2.89 2.80
N ARG A 119 8.79 2.33 2.27
CA ARG A 119 8.83 1.74 0.93
C ARG A 119 7.89 0.54 0.80
N ILE A 120 7.93 -0.36 1.77
CA ILE A 120 7.06 -1.54 1.79
C ILE A 120 5.59 -1.10 1.84
N HIS A 121 5.26 -0.13 2.70
CA HIS A 121 3.92 0.43 2.79
C HIS A 121 3.46 1.08 1.48
N ALA A 122 4.32 1.84 0.81
CA ALA A 122 4.02 2.44 -0.49
C ALA A 122 3.75 1.38 -1.56
N SER A 123 4.59 0.34 -1.62
CA SER A 123 4.41 -0.77 -2.56
C SER A 123 3.12 -1.55 -2.30
N LEU A 124 2.81 -1.84 -1.04
CA LEU A 124 1.60 -2.58 -0.65
C LEU A 124 0.34 -1.80 -0.99
N ARG A 125 0.34 -0.47 -0.79
CA ARG A 125 -0.78 0.41 -1.18
C ARG A 125 -1.05 0.34 -2.69
N SER A 126 0.00 0.41 -3.51
CA SER A 126 -0.13 0.30 -4.96
C SER A 126 -0.70 -1.05 -5.40
N GLU A 127 -0.25 -2.15 -4.80
CA GLU A 127 -0.78 -3.50 -5.07
C GLU A 127 -2.27 -3.63 -4.70
N ILE A 128 -2.67 -3.07 -3.54
CA ILE A 128 -4.07 -3.08 -3.11
C ILE A 128 -4.96 -2.31 -4.08
N GLU A 129 -4.52 -1.14 -4.54
CA GLU A 129 -5.27 -0.34 -5.53
C GLU A 129 -5.42 -1.08 -6.86
N LEU A 130 -4.35 -1.73 -7.34
CA LEU A 130 -4.40 -2.53 -8.55
C LEU A 130 -5.39 -3.70 -8.42
N ARG A 131 -5.33 -4.44 -7.30
CA ARG A 131 -6.25 -5.56 -7.06
C ARG A 131 -7.70 -5.11 -7.03
N LYS A 132 -8.02 -4.02 -6.32
CA LYS A 132 -9.38 -3.47 -6.29
C LYS A 132 -9.89 -3.08 -7.66
N LYS A 133 -9.03 -2.53 -8.51
CA LYS A 133 -9.38 -2.20 -9.90
C LYS A 133 -9.71 -3.46 -10.70
N VAL A 134 -8.85 -4.47 -10.64
CA VAL A 134 -9.05 -5.75 -11.35
C VAL A 134 -10.31 -6.47 -10.86
N GLU A 135 -10.55 -6.49 -9.54
CA GLU A 135 -11.77 -7.05 -8.95
C GLU A 135 -13.02 -6.32 -9.45
N GLY A 136 -12.99 -5.00 -9.52
CA GLY A 136 -14.09 -4.20 -10.08
C GLY A 136 -14.37 -4.51 -11.56
N GLU A 137 -13.32 -4.59 -12.38
CA GLU A 137 -13.44 -4.96 -13.80
C GLU A 137 -13.99 -6.39 -13.98
N LEU A 138 -13.53 -7.33 -13.16
CA LEU A 138 -14.03 -8.70 -13.16
C LEU A 138 -15.50 -8.77 -12.76
N GLN A 139 -15.91 -8.05 -11.71
CA GLN A 139 -17.31 -7.98 -11.29
C GLN A 139 -18.22 -7.39 -12.39
N GLU A 140 -17.75 -6.34 -13.07
CA GLU A 140 -18.51 -5.75 -14.18
C GLU A 140 -18.62 -6.73 -15.36
N ALA A 141 -17.54 -7.43 -15.71
CA ALA A 141 -17.53 -8.44 -16.76
C ALA A 141 -18.46 -9.62 -16.42
N MET A 142 -18.44 -10.09 -15.16
CA MET A 142 -19.34 -11.13 -14.67
C MET A 142 -20.80 -10.68 -14.76
N ARG A 143 -21.11 -9.46 -14.31
CA ARG A 143 -22.47 -8.90 -14.40
C ARG A 143 -22.95 -8.84 -15.86
N LYS A 144 -22.12 -8.37 -16.79
CA LYS A 144 -22.45 -8.32 -18.23
C LYS A 144 -22.68 -9.72 -18.80
N LYS A 145 -21.87 -10.70 -18.38
CA LYS A 145 -22.04 -12.10 -18.77
C LYS A 145 -23.39 -12.65 -18.27
N ASP A 146 -23.74 -12.42 -17.02
CA ASP A 146 -25.00 -12.92 -16.44
C ASP A 146 -26.23 -12.27 -17.10
N GLU A 147 -26.15 -10.96 -17.38
CA GLU A 147 -27.19 -10.24 -18.13
C GLU A 147 -27.36 -10.80 -19.54
N PHE A 148 -26.26 -11.03 -20.26
CA PHE A 148 -26.28 -11.62 -21.58
C PHE A 148 -26.91 -13.02 -21.59
N ILE A 149 -26.52 -13.90 -20.65
CA ILE A 149 -27.09 -15.25 -20.52
C ILE A 149 -28.59 -15.19 -20.24
N SER A 150 -29.02 -14.30 -19.34
CA SER A 150 -30.44 -14.14 -19.02
C SER A 150 -31.26 -13.70 -20.23
N ILE A 151 -30.78 -12.72 -21.00
CA ILE A 151 -31.49 -12.21 -22.18
C ILE A 151 -31.53 -13.28 -23.27
N ALA A 152 -30.38 -13.87 -23.62
CA ALA A 152 -30.30 -14.89 -24.65
C ALA A 152 -31.20 -16.09 -24.34
N SER A 153 -31.25 -16.53 -23.07
CA SER A 153 -32.09 -17.66 -22.67
C SER A 153 -33.59 -17.36 -22.82
N HIS A 154 -34.03 -16.15 -22.45
CA HIS A 154 -35.41 -15.73 -22.66
C HIS A 154 -35.76 -15.69 -24.15
N GLU A 155 -34.92 -15.07 -24.97
CA GLU A 155 -35.12 -14.95 -26.41
C GLU A 155 -35.13 -16.30 -27.14
N LEU A 156 -34.40 -17.30 -26.64
CA LEU A 156 -34.46 -18.68 -27.17
C LEU A 156 -35.70 -19.44 -26.70
N LYS A 157 -36.17 -19.19 -25.48
CA LYS A 157 -37.33 -19.90 -24.90
C LYS A 157 -38.64 -19.53 -25.60
N THR A 158 -38.81 -18.28 -26.02
CA THR A 158 -40.00 -17.82 -26.74
C THR A 158 -40.27 -18.60 -28.04
N PRO A 159 -39.36 -18.65 -29.04
CA PRO A 159 -39.58 -19.40 -30.27
C PRO A 159 -39.68 -20.90 -30.01
N LEU A 160 -38.97 -21.45 -29.02
CA LEU A 160 -39.11 -22.87 -28.66
C LEU A 160 -40.49 -23.19 -28.09
N THR A 161 -41.08 -22.29 -27.32
CA THR A 161 -42.44 -22.44 -26.81
C THR A 161 -43.45 -22.46 -27.95
N SER A 162 -43.28 -21.58 -28.95
CA SER A 162 -44.10 -21.58 -30.17
C SER A 162 -43.92 -22.87 -30.99
N ILE A 163 -42.68 -23.29 -31.24
CA ILE A 163 -42.39 -24.54 -31.97
C ILE A 163 -43.02 -25.73 -31.23
N LYS A 164 -42.85 -25.82 -29.91
CA LYS A 164 -43.48 -26.87 -29.10
C LYS A 164 -44.99 -26.89 -29.28
N ALA A 165 -45.65 -25.73 -29.19
CA ALA A 165 -47.09 -25.61 -29.35
C ALA A 165 -47.55 -26.08 -30.74
N TYR A 166 -46.87 -25.67 -31.82
CA TYR A 166 -47.22 -26.11 -33.18
C TYR A 166 -47.05 -27.62 -33.37
N VAL A 167 -45.96 -28.20 -32.85
CA VAL A 167 -45.71 -29.64 -32.95
C VAL A 167 -46.72 -30.44 -32.12
N GLN A 168 -47.13 -29.95 -30.95
CA GLN A 168 -48.19 -30.57 -30.15
C GLN A 168 -49.57 -30.51 -30.82
N LEU A 169 -49.86 -29.45 -31.58
CA LEU A 169 -51.08 -29.40 -32.40
C LEU A 169 -51.04 -30.42 -33.53
N LEU A 170 -49.90 -30.54 -34.24
CA LEU A 170 -49.71 -31.56 -35.27
C LEU A 170 -49.81 -32.98 -34.71
N GLU A 171 -49.25 -33.24 -33.54
CA GLU A 171 -49.35 -34.54 -32.86
C GLU A 171 -50.80 -34.96 -32.60
N ARG A 172 -51.68 -34.00 -32.28
CA ARG A 172 -53.11 -34.24 -32.05
C ARG A 172 -53.88 -34.57 -33.32
N ASP A 173 -53.50 -33.93 -34.43
CA ASP A 173 -54.22 -34.03 -35.70
C ASP A 173 -53.74 -35.24 -36.55
N ILE A 174 -52.57 -35.83 -36.21
CA ILE A 174 -51.97 -36.96 -36.90
C ILE A 174 -52.41 -38.30 -36.28
N GLY A 175 -52.84 -39.24 -37.12
CA GLY A 175 -53.27 -40.58 -36.70
C GLY A 175 -52.13 -41.48 -36.20
N PRO A 176 -52.42 -42.52 -35.39
CA PRO A 176 -51.40 -43.41 -34.81
C PRO A 176 -50.61 -44.24 -35.83
N ALA A 177 -51.14 -44.46 -37.03
CA ALA A 177 -50.47 -45.19 -38.11
C ALA A 177 -49.80 -44.26 -39.15
N ASP A 178 -49.84 -42.94 -38.94
CA ASP A 178 -49.27 -41.99 -39.89
C ASP A 178 -47.73 -42.02 -39.82
N PRO A 179 -47.03 -42.22 -40.95
CA PRO A 179 -45.56 -42.20 -41.00
C PRO A 179 -44.93 -40.89 -40.50
N ALA A 180 -45.65 -39.77 -40.53
CA ALA A 180 -45.16 -38.48 -40.04
C ALA A 180 -44.99 -38.44 -38.51
N ARG A 181 -45.70 -39.31 -37.77
CA ARG A 181 -45.73 -39.34 -36.30
C ARG A 181 -44.34 -39.48 -35.68
N ILE A 182 -43.45 -40.30 -36.28
CA ILE A 182 -42.09 -40.48 -35.78
C ILE A 182 -41.26 -39.19 -35.82
N TYR A 183 -41.49 -38.33 -36.82
CA TYR A 183 -40.79 -37.06 -36.93
C TYR A 183 -41.32 -36.04 -35.92
N VAL A 184 -42.63 -36.05 -35.64
CA VAL A 184 -43.27 -35.23 -34.61
C VAL A 184 -42.74 -35.58 -33.22
N GLU A 185 -42.75 -36.87 -32.86
CA GLU A 185 -42.23 -37.35 -31.58
C GLU A 185 -40.74 -37.01 -31.39
N ARG A 186 -39.92 -37.22 -32.44
CA ARG A 186 -38.50 -36.83 -32.42
C ARG A 186 -38.31 -35.33 -32.28
N THR A 187 -39.13 -34.52 -32.94
CA THR A 187 -39.06 -33.05 -32.85
C THR A 187 -39.41 -32.59 -31.44
N LEU A 188 -40.46 -33.14 -30.82
CA LEU A 188 -40.81 -32.86 -29.42
C LEU A 188 -39.68 -33.21 -28.46
N ALA A 189 -39.04 -34.36 -28.63
CA ALA A 189 -37.90 -34.76 -27.82
C ALA A 189 -36.72 -33.78 -27.97
N GLN A 190 -36.43 -33.28 -29.18
CA GLN A 190 -35.38 -32.27 -29.38
C GLN A 190 -35.75 -30.91 -28.75
N VAL A 191 -37.00 -30.47 -28.87
CA VAL A 191 -37.47 -29.22 -28.25
C VAL A 191 -37.37 -29.30 -26.72
N GLN A 192 -37.74 -30.44 -26.12
CA GLN A 192 -37.59 -30.68 -24.69
C GLN A 192 -36.13 -30.69 -24.26
N LYS A 193 -35.26 -31.37 -25.02
CA LYS A 193 -33.81 -31.38 -24.78
C LYS A 193 -33.22 -29.98 -24.81
N LEU A 194 -33.57 -29.18 -25.83
CA LEU A 194 -33.04 -27.83 -25.96
C LEU A 194 -33.54 -26.91 -24.83
N ASN A 195 -34.80 -27.07 -24.40
CA ASN A 195 -35.34 -26.35 -23.25
C ASN A 195 -34.61 -26.72 -21.94
N SER A 196 -34.24 -28.00 -21.74
CA SER A 196 -33.42 -28.41 -20.59
C SER A 196 -32.04 -27.74 -20.63
N LEU A 197 -31.37 -27.74 -21.79
CA LEU A 197 -30.05 -27.12 -21.93
C LEU A 197 -30.07 -25.61 -21.65
N ILE A 198 -31.14 -24.92 -22.02
CA ILE A 198 -31.31 -23.49 -21.72
C ILE A 198 -31.50 -23.26 -20.21
N VAL A 199 -32.23 -24.15 -19.53
CA VAL A 199 -32.40 -24.09 -18.08
C VAL A 199 -31.08 -24.37 -17.36
N ASP A 200 -30.35 -25.41 -17.77
CA ASP A 200 -29.04 -25.74 -17.20
C ASP A 200 -28.03 -24.58 -17.38
N LEU A 201 -28.07 -23.89 -18.53
CA LEU A 201 -27.26 -22.70 -18.80
C LEU A 201 -27.58 -21.54 -17.86
N LEU A 202 -28.86 -21.34 -17.52
CA LEU A 202 -29.31 -20.33 -16.56
C LEU A 202 -28.89 -20.68 -15.13
N ASP A 203 -29.01 -21.96 -14.73
CA ASP A 203 -28.62 -22.42 -13.40
C ASP A 203 -27.11 -22.25 -13.16
N LEU A 204 -26.29 -22.50 -14.18
CA LEU A 204 -24.84 -22.24 -14.16
C LEU A 204 -24.48 -20.76 -14.02
N SER A 205 -25.37 -19.84 -14.37
CA SER A 205 -25.19 -18.39 -14.21
C SER A 205 -25.59 -17.84 -12.83
N GLY A 206 -25.93 -18.73 -11.88
CA GLY A 206 -26.09 -18.35 -10.47
C GLY A 206 -27.48 -17.85 -10.08
N LYS A 207 -28.51 -18.02 -10.93
CA LYS A 207 -29.91 -17.83 -10.55
C LYS A 207 -30.62 -19.16 -10.29
N ALA A 208 -30.24 -19.82 -9.20
CA ALA A 208 -31.16 -20.74 -8.54
C ALA A 208 -32.18 -19.91 -7.73
N THR A 209 -33.41 -19.81 -8.26
CA THR A 209 -34.68 -19.71 -7.52
C THR A 209 -34.87 -18.54 -6.53
N ILE A 210 -35.71 -17.57 -6.93
CA ILE A 210 -36.67 -16.93 -6.01
C ILE A 210 -38.05 -17.46 -6.40
#